data_AF-A0A167XQT9-F1
#
_entry.id   AF-A0A167XQT9-F1
#
_cell.length_a   1.000
_cell.length_b   1.000
_cell.length_c   1.000
_cell.angle_alpha   90.00
_cell.angle_beta   90.00
_cell.angle_gamma   90.00
#
_symmetry.space_group_name_H-M   'P 1'
#
loop_
_entity.id
_entity.type
_entity.pdbx_description
1 polymer ?
#
loop_
_entity_poly.entity_id
_entity_poly.type
_entity_poly.pdbx_seq_one_letter_code
_entity_poly.pdbx_strand_id
1 'polypeptide(L)'
;MAAELELRKGQANDSLDGLMLALCTQGLLLRTTVRNAEGTKTKTRAFNEVTKVRREVEANVRSYRRARKAILALSTDPELPKKYRPIGKGDLKTADVTDERRLGQSTDNLAWFWSLGADKAGKHEWTEEFYRVSWLRAKARTSRWWEEGVIVSHEMLFVILFHVREAEVWKERASSSGNLEGRRAFAHRMMLMAERRADDARKGFAGKVVDTDWK
;
A
#
# COMPACT_ATOMS: atom_id res chain seq x y z
N MET A 1 6.49 -9.03 -43.33
CA MET A 1 5.61 -8.82 -42.15
C MET A 1 6.28 -9.20 -40.84
N ALA A 2 6.97 -10.34 -40.74
CA ALA A 2 7.67 -10.75 -39.50
C ALA A 2 8.74 -9.75 -39.02
N ALA A 3 9.59 -9.22 -39.91
CA ALA A 3 10.63 -8.25 -39.54
C ALA A 3 10.06 -6.94 -38.97
N GLU A 4 8.99 -6.41 -39.57
CA GLU A 4 8.30 -5.23 -39.07
C GLU A 4 7.66 -5.50 -37.69
N LEU A 5 7.08 -6.68 -37.49
CA LEU A 5 6.50 -7.06 -36.20
C LEU A 5 7.57 -7.09 -35.08
N GLU A 6 8.74 -7.67 -35.33
CA GLU A 6 9.86 -7.68 -34.39
C GLU A 6 10.35 -6.26 -34.06
N LEU A 7 10.45 -5.40 -35.08
CA LEU A 7 10.82 -4.00 -34.86
C LEU A 7 9.80 -3.27 -33.96
N ARG A 8 8.50 -3.54 -34.13
CA ARG A 8 7.47 -2.96 -33.25
C ARG A 8 7.51 -3.51 -31.83
N LYS A 9 7.83 -4.79 -31.65
CA LYS A 9 8.05 -5.37 -30.31
C LYS A 9 9.24 -4.70 -29.61
N GLY A 10 10.35 -4.49 -30.32
CA GLY A 10 11.50 -3.73 -29.83
C GLY A 10 11.10 -2.31 -29.41
N GLN A 11 10.45 -1.56 -30.31
CA GLN A 11 9.98 -0.20 -30.02
C GLN A 11 9.04 -0.14 -28.81
N ALA A 12 8.15 -1.11 -28.64
CA ALA A 12 7.26 -1.19 -27.49
C ALA A 12 8.05 -1.45 -26.19
N ASN A 13 9.01 -2.37 -26.23
CA ASN A 13 9.86 -2.70 -25.07
C ASN A 13 10.73 -1.50 -24.65
N ASP A 14 11.37 -0.81 -25.59
CA ASP A 14 12.21 0.36 -25.30
C ASP A 14 11.38 1.51 -24.73
N SER A 15 10.17 1.71 -25.26
CA SER A 15 9.23 2.71 -24.73
C SER A 15 8.79 2.39 -23.30
N LEU A 16 8.62 1.10 -22.96
CA LEU A 16 8.30 0.68 -21.60
C LEU A 16 9.50 0.85 -20.65
N ASP A 17 10.71 0.52 -21.10
CA ASP A 17 11.93 0.68 -20.31
C ASP A 17 12.18 2.18 -20.02
N GLY A 18 12.02 3.05 -21.02
CA GLY A 18 12.08 4.50 -20.86
C GLY A 18 10.96 5.06 -19.98
N LEU A 19 9.74 4.51 -20.07
CA LEU A 19 8.62 4.88 -19.20
C LEU A 19 8.92 4.56 -17.73
N MET A 20 9.42 3.35 -17.44
CA MET A 20 9.76 2.93 -16.09
C MET A 20 10.87 3.82 -15.50
N LEU A 21 11.92 4.12 -16.27
CA LEU A 21 12.98 5.03 -15.84
C LEU A 21 12.43 6.43 -15.51
N ALA A 22 11.61 7.00 -16.39
CA ALA A 22 11.02 8.31 -16.16
C ALA A 22 10.12 8.33 -14.91
N LEU A 23 9.35 7.27 -14.67
CA LEU A 23 8.54 7.15 -13.44
C LEU A 23 9.40 7.07 -12.18
N CYS A 24 10.50 6.30 -12.20
CA CYS A 24 11.47 6.24 -11.10
C CYS A 24 12.07 7.61 -10.81
N THR A 25 12.56 8.31 -11.84
CA THR A 25 13.14 9.65 -11.73
C THR A 25 12.13 10.65 -11.19
N GLN A 26 10.88 10.60 -11.66
CA GLN A 26 9.80 11.44 -11.15
C GLN A 26 9.58 11.23 -9.64
N GLY A 27 9.59 9.98 -9.19
CA GLY A 27 9.42 9.61 -7.79
C GLY A 27 10.57 10.08 -6.92
N LEU A 28 11.80 9.92 -7.42
CA LEU A 28 13.00 10.40 -6.74
C LEU A 28 12.96 11.92 -6.58
N LEU A 29 12.66 12.67 -7.64
CA LEU A 29 12.55 14.14 -7.60
C LEU A 29 11.47 14.60 -6.60
N LEU A 30 10.31 13.95 -6.58
CA LEU A 30 9.26 14.27 -5.61
C LEU A 30 9.76 14.09 -4.16
N ARG A 31 10.53 13.02 -3.91
CA ARG A 31 11.06 12.71 -2.57
C ARG A 31 12.22 13.61 -2.16
N THR A 32 13.12 13.95 -3.07
CA THR A 32 14.37 14.66 -2.75
C THR A 32 14.30 16.16 -3.03
N THR A 33 13.91 16.56 -4.24
CA THR A 33 13.97 17.97 -4.64
C THR A 33 12.74 18.75 -4.20
N VAL A 34 11.54 18.19 -4.40
CA VAL A 34 10.29 18.88 -4.05
C VAL A 34 10.09 18.92 -2.53
N ARG A 35 10.33 17.81 -1.84
CA ARG A 35 10.17 17.74 -0.37
C ARG A 35 11.11 18.68 0.38
N ASN A 36 12.35 18.82 -0.10
CA ASN A 36 13.38 19.66 0.53
C ASN A 36 13.35 21.12 0.05
N ALA A 37 12.45 21.49 -0.87
CA ALA A 37 12.38 22.84 -1.39
C ALA A 37 11.67 23.79 -0.40
N GLU A 38 12.41 24.80 0.06
CA GLU A 38 11.91 25.83 0.98
C GLU A 38 11.66 27.17 0.27
N GLY A 39 10.47 27.74 0.48
CA GLY A 39 10.03 28.97 -0.17
C GLY A 39 9.47 28.76 -1.59
N THR A 40 8.86 29.81 -2.15
CA THR A 40 8.08 29.70 -3.40
C THR A 40 8.97 29.46 -4.62
N LYS A 41 10.10 30.16 -4.75
CA LYS A 41 10.97 30.09 -5.94
C LYS A 41 11.60 28.72 -6.15
N THR A 42 12.13 28.13 -5.07
CA THR A 42 12.75 26.79 -5.08
C THR A 42 11.71 25.71 -5.36
N LYS A 43 10.51 25.81 -4.78
CA LYS A 43 9.38 24.91 -5.07
C LYS A 43 8.99 24.97 -6.53
N THR A 44 8.83 26.15 -7.11
CA THR A 44 8.54 26.31 -8.55
C THR A 44 9.62 25.65 -9.40
N ARG A 45 10.91 25.84 -9.08
CA ARG A 45 12.01 25.17 -9.79
C ARG A 45 11.96 23.65 -9.66
N ALA A 46 11.71 23.12 -8.46
CA ALA A 46 11.59 21.68 -8.24
C ALA A 46 10.41 21.08 -9.04
N PHE A 47 9.25 21.74 -9.04
CA PHE A 47 8.10 21.32 -9.86
C PHE A 47 8.35 21.45 -11.37
N ASN A 48 9.17 22.40 -11.81
CA ASN A 48 9.58 22.48 -13.22
C ASN A 48 10.38 21.24 -13.64
N GLU A 49 11.29 20.75 -12.79
CA GLU A 49 12.03 19.50 -13.08
C GLU A 49 11.08 18.29 -13.13
N VAL A 50 10.14 18.18 -12.19
CA VAL A 50 9.09 17.14 -12.23
C VAL A 50 8.27 17.22 -13.52
N THR A 51 7.95 18.45 -13.97
CA THR A 51 7.19 18.67 -15.21
C THR A 51 7.96 18.23 -16.45
N LYS A 52 9.29 18.37 -16.47
CA LYS A 52 10.11 17.85 -17.58
C LYS A 52 10.04 16.33 -17.65
N VAL A 53 10.24 15.64 -16.53
CA VAL A 53 10.15 14.17 -16.47
C VAL A 53 8.74 13.68 -16.83
N ARG A 54 7.70 14.41 -16.42
CA ARG A 54 6.32 14.10 -16.83
C ARG A 54 6.13 14.15 -18.36
N ARG A 55 6.79 15.06 -19.07
CA ARG A 55 6.75 15.10 -20.54
C ARG A 55 7.42 13.88 -21.16
N GLU A 56 8.48 13.36 -20.54
CA GLU A 56 9.14 12.11 -20.95
C GLU A 56 8.22 10.90 -20.75
N VAL A 57 7.53 10.82 -19.60
CA VAL A 57 6.49 9.82 -19.34
C VAL A 57 5.45 9.84 -20.46
N GLU A 58 4.91 11.01 -20.78
CA GLU A 58 3.89 11.16 -21.83
C GLU A 58 4.43 10.81 -23.23
N ALA A 59 5.69 11.14 -23.53
CA ALA A 59 6.33 10.79 -24.79
C ALA A 59 6.47 9.27 -24.94
N ASN A 60 6.97 8.59 -23.91
CA ASN A 60 7.10 7.13 -23.89
C ASN A 60 5.73 6.44 -24.00
N VAL A 61 4.69 6.94 -23.32
CA VAL A 61 3.32 6.43 -23.45
C VAL A 61 2.79 6.57 -24.88
N ARG A 62 3.04 7.69 -25.55
CA ARG A 62 2.63 7.90 -26.96
C ARG A 62 3.36 6.93 -27.90
N SER A 63 4.67 6.79 -27.74
CA SER A 63 5.49 5.85 -28.53
C SER A 63 5.02 4.41 -28.33
N TYR A 64 4.79 4.00 -27.08
CA TYR A 64 4.23 2.69 -26.75
C TYR A 64 2.86 2.45 -27.40
N ARG A 65 1.93 3.40 -27.30
CA ARG A 65 0.59 3.28 -27.90
C ARG A 65 0.67 3.12 -29.41
N ARG A 66 1.57 3.84 -30.08
CA ARG A 66 1.80 3.71 -31.52
C ARG A 66 2.35 2.32 -31.88
N ALA A 67 3.36 1.86 -31.15
CA ALA A 67 3.95 0.53 -31.35
C ALA A 67 2.91 -0.57 -31.11
N ARG A 68 2.15 -0.50 -30.01
CA ARG A 68 1.07 -1.44 -29.68
C ARG A 68 0.00 -1.50 -30.77
N LYS A 69 -0.43 -0.35 -31.30
CA LYS A 69 -1.41 -0.33 -32.40
C LYS A 69 -0.88 -1.06 -33.63
N ALA A 70 0.40 -0.89 -33.96
CA ALA A 70 1.04 -1.60 -35.06
C ALA A 70 1.16 -3.11 -34.79
N ILE A 71 1.58 -3.52 -33.58
CA ILE A 71 1.65 -4.93 -33.17
C ILE A 71 0.30 -5.62 -33.35
N LEU A 72 -0.78 -4.99 -32.90
CA LEU A 72 -2.14 -5.53 -32.99
C LEU A 72 -2.67 -5.59 -34.44
N ALA A 73 -2.19 -4.71 -35.32
CA ALA A 73 -2.57 -4.73 -36.74
C ALA A 73 -1.78 -5.76 -37.56
N LEU A 74 -0.54 -6.03 -37.16
CA LEU A 74 0.39 -6.89 -37.90
C LEU A 74 0.36 -8.36 -37.47
N SER A 75 -0.21 -8.68 -36.31
CA SER A 75 -0.20 -10.03 -35.75
C SER A 75 -1.60 -10.54 -35.45
N THR A 76 -1.80 -11.82 -35.76
CA THR A 76 -3.00 -12.60 -35.42
C THR A 76 -2.80 -13.41 -34.12
N ASP A 77 -1.64 -13.28 -33.46
CA ASP A 77 -1.31 -14.02 -32.23
C ASP A 77 -2.13 -13.51 -31.04
N PRO A 78 -2.97 -14.35 -30.40
CA PRO A 78 -3.77 -13.98 -29.24
C PRO A 78 -2.95 -13.71 -27.97
N GLU A 79 -1.67 -14.09 -27.92
CA GLU A 79 -0.81 -13.85 -26.74
C GLU A 79 -0.23 -12.43 -26.70
N LEU A 80 -0.05 -11.78 -27.85
CA LEU A 80 0.49 -10.41 -27.90
C LEU A 80 -0.40 -9.35 -27.22
N PRO A 81 -1.73 -9.37 -27.38
CA PRO A 81 -2.62 -8.50 -26.59
C PRO A 81 -2.51 -8.71 -25.07
N LYS A 82 -2.22 -9.94 -24.62
CA LYS A 82 -2.05 -10.27 -23.19
C LYS A 82 -0.72 -9.73 -22.65
N LYS A 83 0.35 -9.82 -23.46
CA LYS A 83 1.68 -9.30 -23.15
C LYS A 83 1.72 -7.77 -23.20
N TYR A 84 1.18 -7.15 -24.27
CA TYR A 84 1.19 -5.70 -24.47
C TYR A 84 -0.18 -5.10 -24.12
N ARG A 85 -0.39 -4.82 -22.84
CA ARG A 85 -1.66 -4.30 -22.31
C ARG A 85 -1.79 -2.77 -22.50
N PRO A 86 -3.01 -2.21 -22.56
CA PRO A 86 -3.17 -0.76 -22.59
C PRO A 86 -2.66 -0.11 -21.30
N ILE A 87 -2.05 1.08 -21.42
CA ILE A 87 -1.61 1.89 -20.27
C ILE A 87 -2.74 2.85 -19.87
N GLY A 88 -3.29 2.64 -18.68
CA GLY A 88 -4.29 3.49 -18.05
C GLY A 88 -3.68 4.62 -17.22
N LYS A 89 -4.52 5.54 -16.73
CA LYS A 89 -4.07 6.64 -15.83
C LYS A 89 -3.56 6.11 -14.48
N GLY A 90 -4.12 5.00 -14.00
CA GLY A 90 -3.71 4.36 -12.75
C GLY A 90 -2.29 3.79 -12.80
N ASP A 91 -1.87 3.32 -13.97
CA ASP A 91 -0.55 2.72 -14.19
C ASP A 91 0.60 3.74 -14.13
N LEU A 92 0.29 5.03 -14.27
CA LEU A 92 1.25 6.13 -14.29
C LEU A 92 1.50 6.72 -12.89
N LYS A 93 0.92 6.13 -11.84
CA LYS A 93 1.12 6.58 -10.47
C LYS A 93 2.52 6.21 -9.98
N THR A 94 3.25 7.20 -9.47
CA THR A 94 4.56 7.00 -8.82
C THR A 94 4.46 6.65 -7.33
N ALA A 95 3.28 6.19 -6.89
CA ALA A 95 2.89 6.14 -5.49
C ALA A 95 3.84 5.32 -4.61
N ASP A 96 4.45 4.26 -5.16
CA ASP A 96 5.30 3.35 -4.39
C ASP A 96 6.69 3.92 -4.05
N VAL A 97 7.12 5.01 -4.71
CA VAL A 97 8.48 5.58 -4.51
C VAL A 97 8.50 6.71 -3.46
N THR A 98 7.36 7.37 -3.22
CA THR A 98 7.34 8.70 -2.61
C THR A 98 7.00 8.73 -1.12
N ASP A 99 6.22 7.78 -0.60
CA ASP A 99 5.88 7.73 0.83
C ASP A 99 5.61 6.30 1.34
N GLU A 100 6.57 5.77 2.09
CA GLU A 100 6.50 4.43 2.72
C GLU A 100 5.44 4.34 3.81
N ARG A 101 5.04 5.47 4.42
CA ARG A 101 4.09 5.50 5.55
C ARG A 101 2.66 5.84 5.15
N ARG A 102 2.37 5.92 3.85
CA ARG A 102 1.04 6.30 3.35
C ARG A 102 -0.02 5.28 3.78
N LEU A 103 -1.12 5.76 4.35
CA LEU A 103 -2.32 4.95 4.61
C LEU A 103 -2.95 4.48 3.29
N GLY A 104 -3.53 3.28 3.27
CA GLY A 104 -4.23 2.74 2.09
C GLY A 104 -3.34 2.09 1.03
N GLN A 105 -2.07 1.80 1.33
CA GLN A 105 -1.17 1.07 0.41
C GLN A 105 -1.58 -0.38 0.14
N SER A 106 -2.49 -0.97 0.91
CA SER A 106 -2.89 -2.38 0.77
C SER A 106 -3.54 -2.72 -0.56
N THR A 107 -4.03 -1.71 -1.30
CA THR A 107 -4.64 -1.89 -2.64
C THR A 107 -3.72 -1.43 -3.78
N ASP A 108 -2.52 -0.93 -3.47
CA ASP A 108 -1.59 -0.47 -4.50
C ASP A 108 -0.89 -1.66 -5.15
N ASN A 109 -1.36 -2.04 -6.34
CA ASN A 109 -0.62 -2.92 -7.22
C ASN A 109 0.28 -2.10 -8.14
N LEU A 110 1.51 -2.58 -8.34
CA LEU A 110 2.38 -2.06 -9.39
C LEU A 110 1.70 -2.24 -10.75
N ALA A 111 1.90 -1.27 -11.65
CA ALA A 111 1.45 -1.38 -13.03
C ALA A 111 2.00 -2.65 -13.70
N TRP A 112 1.21 -3.24 -14.59
CA TRP A 112 1.53 -4.52 -15.24
C TRP A 112 2.89 -4.53 -15.97
N PHE A 113 3.36 -3.38 -16.46
CA PHE A 113 4.63 -3.30 -17.19
C PHE A 113 5.86 -3.48 -16.30
N TRP A 114 5.74 -3.29 -14.98
CA TRP A 114 6.80 -3.61 -14.02
C TRP A 114 7.06 -5.12 -13.94
N SER A 115 6.03 -5.94 -14.15
CA SER A 115 6.19 -7.41 -14.16
C SER A 115 6.91 -7.92 -15.42
N LEU A 116 6.83 -7.18 -16.53
CA LEU A 116 7.52 -7.56 -17.79
C LEU A 116 9.01 -7.24 -17.78
N GLY A 117 9.44 -6.31 -16.95
CA GLY A 117 10.84 -5.96 -16.78
C GLY A 117 11.57 -6.85 -15.78
N ALA A 118 10.87 -7.72 -15.03
CA ALA A 118 11.48 -8.60 -14.04
C ALA A 118 12.50 -9.56 -14.68
N ASP A 119 12.19 -10.12 -15.86
CA ASP A 119 13.11 -10.97 -16.63
C ASP A 119 14.31 -10.18 -17.21
N LYS A 120 14.23 -8.85 -17.20
CA LYS A 120 15.31 -7.94 -17.61
C LYS A 120 16.09 -7.36 -16.43
N ALA A 121 15.75 -7.73 -15.18
CA ALA A 121 16.48 -7.28 -14.00
C ALA A 121 17.97 -7.64 -14.16
N GLY A 122 18.86 -6.67 -13.95
CA GLY A 122 20.31 -6.81 -14.17
C GLY A 122 20.83 -6.32 -15.52
N LYS A 123 19.96 -5.90 -16.46
CA LYS A 123 20.41 -5.26 -17.73
C LYS A 123 20.78 -3.78 -17.56
N HIS A 124 20.17 -3.10 -16.59
CA HIS A 124 20.45 -1.72 -16.24
C HIS A 124 20.54 -1.56 -14.72
N GLU A 125 21.57 -0.86 -14.23
CA GLU A 125 21.83 -0.64 -12.79
C GLU A 125 20.61 -0.10 -12.05
N TRP A 126 19.89 0.86 -12.63
CA TRP A 126 18.69 1.44 -12.01
C TRP A 126 17.53 0.44 -11.89
N THR A 127 17.39 -0.52 -12.82
CA THR A 127 16.31 -1.52 -12.78
C THR A 127 16.52 -2.51 -11.63
N GLU A 128 17.77 -2.94 -11.43
CA GLU A 128 18.12 -3.85 -10.35
C GLU A 128 17.84 -3.20 -9.00
N GLU A 129 18.29 -1.97 -8.82
CA GLU A 129 18.08 -1.22 -7.58
C GLU A 129 16.58 -0.98 -7.31
N PHE A 130 15.82 -0.66 -8.35
CA PHE A 130 14.36 -0.52 -8.25
C PHE A 130 13.68 -1.82 -7.80
N TYR A 131 14.00 -2.96 -8.43
CA TYR A 131 13.40 -4.25 -8.07
C TYR A 131 13.82 -4.70 -6.66
N ARG A 132 15.08 -4.47 -6.29
CA ARG A 132 15.60 -4.76 -4.95
C ARG A 132 14.83 -3.98 -3.88
N VAL A 133 14.68 -2.67 -4.06
CA VAL A 133 13.93 -1.81 -3.11
C VAL A 133 12.44 -2.18 -3.09
N SER A 134 11.84 -2.41 -4.25
CA SER A 134 10.42 -2.79 -4.35
C SER A 134 10.14 -4.12 -3.65
N TRP A 135 11.04 -5.10 -3.81
CA TRP A 135 10.94 -6.38 -3.11
C TRP A 135 11.11 -6.22 -1.59
N LEU A 136 12.11 -5.45 -1.15
CA LEU A 136 12.31 -5.17 0.28
C LEU A 136 11.09 -4.51 0.91
N ARG A 137 10.46 -3.56 0.21
CA ARG A 137 9.22 -2.91 0.64
C ARG A 137 8.04 -3.87 0.69
N ALA A 138 7.86 -4.69 -0.34
CA ALA A 138 6.81 -5.71 -0.35
C ALA A 138 6.99 -6.70 0.81
N LYS A 139 8.22 -7.17 1.04
CA LYS A 139 8.56 -8.04 2.18
C LYS A 139 8.26 -7.38 3.51
N ALA A 140 8.73 -6.15 3.73
CA ALA A 140 8.49 -5.40 4.96
C ALA A 140 6.99 -5.18 5.21
N ARG A 141 6.22 -4.92 4.15
CA ARG A 141 4.76 -4.78 4.22
C ARG A 141 4.08 -6.07 4.64
N THR A 142 4.47 -7.20 4.05
CA THR A 142 3.97 -8.52 4.45
C THR A 142 4.30 -8.84 5.90
N SER A 143 5.53 -8.59 6.35
CA SER A 143 5.92 -8.76 7.75
C SER A 143 5.08 -7.91 8.70
N ARG A 144 4.89 -6.62 8.37
CA ARG A 144 4.08 -5.72 9.18
C ARG A 144 2.61 -6.16 9.24
N TRP A 145 2.03 -6.62 8.14
CA TRP A 145 0.65 -7.11 8.15
C TRP A 145 0.47 -8.36 9.00
N TRP A 146 1.46 -9.23 8.99
CA TRP A 146 1.46 -10.41 9.86
C TRP A 146 1.52 -9.98 11.33
N GLU A 147 2.41 -9.05 11.68
CA GLU A 147 2.50 -8.46 13.02
C GLU A 147 1.19 -7.77 13.43
N GLU A 148 0.62 -6.92 12.57
CA GLU A 148 -0.67 -6.23 12.79
C GLU A 148 -1.80 -7.23 13.05
N GLY A 149 -1.83 -8.36 12.34
CA GLY A 149 -2.81 -9.42 12.58
C GLY A 149 -2.69 -10.04 13.98
N VAL A 150 -1.46 -10.28 14.44
CA VAL A 150 -1.19 -10.75 15.81
C VAL A 150 -1.55 -9.69 16.84
N ILE A 151 -1.17 -8.42 16.61
CA ILE A 151 -1.45 -7.33 17.55
C ILE A 151 -2.95 -7.10 17.69
N VAL A 152 -3.69 -6.99 16.59
CA VAL A 152 -5.14 -6.70 16.61
C VAL A 152 -5.92 -7.79 17.33
N SER A 153 -5.54 -9.05 17.15
CA SER A 153 -6.18 -10.18 17.85
C SER A 153 -5.92 -10.16 19.36
N HIS A 154 -4.75 -9.68 19.81
CA HIS A 154 -4.47 -9.42 21.23
C HIS A 154 -5.17 -8.15 21.75
N GLU A 155 -5.22 -7.08 20.97
CA GLU A 155 -5.95 -5.85 21.35
C GLU A 155 -7.44 -6.15 21.58
N MET A 156 -8.05 -6.97 20.73
CA MET A 156 -9.43 -7.45 20.93
C MET A 156 -9.59 -8.22 22.25
N LEU A 157 -8.62 -9.07 22.61
CA LEU A 157 -8.59 -9.75 23.91
C LEU A 157 -8.50 -8.74 25.05
N PHE A 158 -7.59 -7.79 24.96
CA PHE A 158 -7.37 -6.79 25.99
C PHE A 158 -8.58 -5.89 26.21
N VAL A 159 -9.35 -5.56 25.17
CA VAL A 159 -10.62 -4.83 25.32
C VAL A 159 -11.62 -5.62 26.15
N ILE A 160 -11.74 -6.94 25.90
CA ILE A 160 -12.62 -7.81 26.69
C ILE A 160 -12.13 -7.85 28.15
N LEU A 161 -10.85 -8.16 28.37
CA LEU A 161 -10.26 -8.28 29.71
C LEU A 161 -10.33 -6.96 30.48
N PHE A 162 -10.15 -5.83 29.81
CA PHE A 162 -10.28 -4.51 30.41
C PHE A 162 -11.68 -4.29 30.97
N HIS A 163 -12.73 -4.60 30.21
CA HIS A 163 -14.10 -4.41 30.68
C HIS A 163 -14.50 -5.43 31.77
N VAL A 164 -13.99 -6.66 31.71
CA VAL A 164 -14.14 -7.63 32.81
C VAL A 164 -13.51 -7.09 34.09
N ARG A 165 -12.26 -6.60 34.01
CA ARG A 165 -11.57 -6.01 35.15
C ARG A 165 -12.27 -4.75 35.66
N GLU A 166 -12.78 -3.92 34.76
CA GLU A 166 -13.57 -2.74 35.09
C GLU A 166 -14.81 -3.12 35.91
N ALA A 167 -15.53 -4.18 35.52
CA ALA A 167 -16.67 -4.69 36.28
C ALA A 167 -16.29 -5.16 37.69
N GLU A 168 -15.20 -5.92 37.83
CA GLU A 168 -14.68 -6.36 39.14
C GLU A 168 -14.35 -5.18 40.04
N VAL A 169 -13.66 -4.16 39.53
CA VAL A 169 -13.30 -2.97 40.30
C VAL A 169 -14.56 -2.23 40.78
N TRP A 170 -15.60 -2.12 39.95
CA TRP A 170 -16.86 -1.52 40.37
C TRP A 170 -17.61 -2.38 41.39
N LYS A 171 -17.52 -3.70 41.30
CA LYS A 171 -18.06 -4.63 42.30
C LYS A 171 -17.36 -4.48 43.65
N GLU A 172 -16.04 -4.40 43.67
CA GLU A 172 -15.23 -4.15 44.88
C GLU A 172 -15.59 -2.80 45.52
N ARG A 173 -15.78 -1.76 44.71
CA ARG A 173 -16.24 -0.43 45.17
C ARG A 173 -17.64 -0.47 45.76
N ALA A 174 -18.55 -1.28 45.18
CA ALA A 174 -19.88 -1.49 45.73
C ALA A 174 -19.80 -2.16 47.11
N SER A 175 -18.99 -3.20 47.26
CA SER A 175 -18.78 -3.88 48.55
C SER A 175 -18.16 -2.94 49.60
N SER A 176 -17.23 -2.09 49.20
CA SER A 176 -16.54 -1.13 50.08
C SER A 176 -17.37 0.12 50.43
N SER A 177 -18.59 0.26 49.90
CA SER A 177 -19.39 1.49 50.05
C SER A 177 -20.05 1.67 51.44
N GLY A 178 -19.93 0.70 52.34
CA GLY A 178 -20.52 0.77 53.68
C GLY A 178 -22.03 1.01 53.62
N ASN A 179 -22.56 1.91 54.47
CA ASN A 179 -24.00 2.25 54.51
C ASN A 179 -24.42 3.31 53.48
N LEU A 180 -23.55 3.72 52.55
CA LEU A 180 -23.85 4.75 51.57
C LEU A 180 -24.57 4.15 50.35
N GLU A 181 -25.88 3.97 50.47
CA GLU A 181 -26.73 3.30 49.47
C GLU A 181 -26.61 3.91 48.06
N GLY A 182 -26.55 5.24 47.94
CA GLY A 182 -26.37 5.91 46.65
C GLY A 182 -25.05 5.57 45.95
N ARG A 183 -23.95 5.44 46.71
CA ARG A 183 -22.65 5.02 46.16
C ARG A 183 -22.67 3.56 45.73
N ARG A 184 -23.34 2.71 46.51
CA ARG A 184 -23.54 1.29 46.20
C ARG A 184 -24.32 1.10 44.90
N ALA A 185 -25.46 1.79 44.78
CA ALA A 185 -26.31 1.73 43.60
C ALA A 185 -25.59 2.22 42.34
N PHE A 186 -24.84 3.33 42.43
CA PHE A 186 -24.05 3.83 41.32
C PHE A 186 -22.93 2.85 40.91
N ALA A 187 -22.22 2.27 41.88
CA ALA A 187 -21.17 1.29 41.62
C ALA A 187 -21.73 0.04 40.94
N HIS A 188 -22.88 -0.49 41.38
CA HIS A 188 -23.55 -1.60 40.70
C HIS A 188 -23.98 -1.25 39.27
N ARG A 189 -24.49 -0.04 39.03
CA ARG A 189 -24.81 0.41 37.66
C ARG A 189 -23.57 0.39 36.76
N MET A 190 -22.44 0.90 37.25
CA MET A 190 -21.20 0.93 36.49
C MET A 190 -20.63 -0.47 36.22
N MET A 191 -20.75 -1.37 37.20
CA MET A 191 -20.43 -2.80 37.04
C MET A 191 -21.25 -3.41 35.88
N LEU A 192 -22.58 -3.28 35.91
CA LEU A 192 -23.45 -3.81 34.86
C LEU A 192 -23.14 -3.21 33.47
N MET A 193 -22.80 -1.92 33.40
CA MET A 193 -22.39 -1.28 32.15
C MET A 193 -21.05 -1.82 31.61
N ALA A 194 -20.11 -2.16 32.48
CA ALA A 194 -18.84 -2.77 32.10
C ALA A 194 -19.04 -4.22 31.66
N GLU A 195 -19.85 -5.01 32.38
CA GLU A 195 -20.24 -6.38 31.99
C GLU A 195 -20.87 -6.41 30.60
N ARG A 196 -21.83 -5.51 30.35
CA ARG A 196 -22.47 -5.39 29.03
C ARG A 196 -21.44 -5.08 27.93
N ARG A 197 -20.51 -4.15 28.18
CA ARG A 197 -19.45 -3.82 27.21
C ARG A 197 -18.52 -5.01 26.95
N ALA A 198 -18.20 -5.80 27.99
CA ALA A 198 -17.42 -7.03 27.83
C ALA A 198 -18.16 -8.06 26.97
N ASP A 199 -19.46 -8.24 27.18
CA ASP A 199 -20.27 -9.19 26.40
C ASP A 199 -20.45 -8.75 24.94
N ASP A 200 -20.68 -7.45 24.71
CA ASP A 200 -20.75 -6.89 23.37
C ASP A 200 -19.41 -7.05 22.63
N ALA A 201 -18.29 -6.81 23.31
CA ALA A 201 -16.95 -7.05 22.78
C ALA A 201 -16.70 -8.54 22.47
N ARG A 202 -17.06 -9.46 23.36
CA ARG A 202 -16.95 -10.92 23.14
C ARG A 202 -17.73 -11.36 21.90
N LYS A 203 -18.96 -10.86 21.74
CA LYS A 203 -19.80 -11.15 20.56
C LYS A 203 -19.19 -10.54 19.29
N GLY A 204 -18.74 -9.29 19.35
CA GLY A 204 -18.16 -8.59 18.21
C GLY A 204 -16.82 -9.15 17.73
N PHE A 205 -16.04 -9.72 18.64
CA PHE A 205 -14.70 -10.27 18.37
C PHE A 205 -14.67 -11.79 18.24
N ALA A 206 -15.82 -12.47 18.32
CA ALA A 206 -15.90 -13.93 18.21
C ALA A 206 -15.15 -14.46 16.97
N GLY A 207 -14.23 -15.40 17.19
CA GLY A 207 -13.39 -16.00 16.14
C GLY A 207 -12.23 -15.12 15.63
N LYS A 208 -11.99 -13.95 16.22
CA LYS A 208 -10.91 -13.02 15.85
C LYS A 208 -9.90 -12.75 16.96
N VAL A 209 -10.24 -13.15 18.18
CA VAL A 209 -9.36 -13.05 19.35
C VAL A 209 -8.31 -14.16 19.27
N VAL A 210 -7.10 -13.88 19.75
CA VAL A 210 -6.07 -14.91 19.96
C VAL A 210 -6.62 -16.01 20.87
N ASP A 211 -6.33 -17.26 20.51
CA ASP A 211 -6.64 -18.41 21.37
C ASP A 211 -5.86 -18.27 22.68
N THR A 212 -6.57 -18.32 23.80
CA THR A 212 -5.97 -18.16 25.13
C THR A 212 -5.33 -19.45 25.64
N ASP A 213 -5.38 -20.55 24.87
CA ASP A 213 -4.71 -21.82 25.16
C ASP A 213 -3.19 -21.76 24.92
N TRP A 214 -2.51 -20.81 25.57
CA TRP A 214 -1.06 -20.82 25.69
C TRP A 214 -0.66 -21.83 26.77
N LYS A 215 -0.49 -23.10 26.38
CA LYS A 215 0.20 -24.12 27.19
C LYS A 215 1.70 -24.16 26.89
#